data_AF-A0A085WX14-F1
#
_entry.id   AF-A0A085WX14-F1
#
_cell.length_a   1.000
_cell.length_b   1.000
_cell.length_c   1.000
_cell.angle_alpha   90.00
_cell.angle_beta   90.00
_cell.angle_gamma   90.00
#
_symmetry.space_group_name_H-M   'P 1'
#
loop_
_entity.id
_entity.type
_entity.pdbx_description
1 polymer ?
#
loop_
_entity_poly.entity_id
_entity_poly.type
_entity_poly.pdbx_seq_one_letter_code
_entity_poly.pdbx_strand_id
1 'polypeptide(L)'
;MRDIADQLGPKMYGRTEPPRGLPALKLPRNIPAQEIPHYLGWLNYWSAAAAMAIGFPDPARDAELLMRAHRTPSGGWVVQLTDAPLDLDDPAHLDALKRAYERFPVIGGRDSP
;
A
#
# COMPACT_ATOMS: atom_id res chain seq x y z
N MET A 1 -0.40 11.17 8.57
CA MET A 1 -1.20 11.51 7.35
C MET A 1 -0.47 12.39 6.34
N ARG A 2 0.34 13.40 6.74
CA ARG A 2 1.10 14.22 5.75
C ARG A 2 2.03 13.40 4.87
N ASP A 3 2.78 12.47 5.46
CA ASP A 3 3.77 11.69 4.71
C ASP A 3 3.16 10.79 3.62
N ILE A 4 1.95 10.24 3.82
CA ILE A 4 1.24 9.47 2.77
C ILE A 4 0.76 10.41 1.66
N ALA A 5 0.24 11.59 2.02
CA ALA A 5 -0.15 12.59 1.03
C ALA A 5 1.06 13.09 0.22
N ASP A 6 2.24 13.13 0.85
CA ASP A 6 3.51 13.48 0.22
C ASP A 6 4.04 12.42 -0.76
N GLN A 7 3.43 11.23 -0.82
CA GLN A 7 3.74 10.26 -1.86
C GLN A 7 3.06 10.57 -3.20
N LEU A 8 1.98 11.36 -3.21
CA LEU A 8 1.18 11.62 -4.41
C LEU A 8 1.88 12.61 -5.36
N GLY A 9 1.90 12.29 -6.66
CA GLY A 9 2.50 13.12 -7.71
C GLY A 9 1.80 13.02 -9.08
N PRO A 10 2.13 13.92 -10.03
CA PRO A 10 3.30 14.82 -10.03
C PRO A 10 3.13 16.05 -9.11
N LYS A 11 4.20 16.46 -8.43
CA LYS A 11 4.22 17.67 -7.61
C LYS A 11 4.63 18.87 -8.48
N MET A 12 3.86 19.95 -8.42
CA MET A 12 4.19 21.21 -9.12
C MET A 12 5.38 21.93 -8.48
N TYR A 13 5.57 21.79 -7.16
CA TYR A 13 6.63 22.41 -6.37
C TYR A 13 7.02 21.48 -5.20
N GLY A 14 8.26 21.64 -4.68
CA GLY A 14 8.78 20.87 -3.55
C GLY A 14 9.68 19.69 -3.97
N ARG A 15 9.99 18.79 -3.02
CA ARG A 15 10.80 17.59 -3.31
C ARG A 15 10.07 16.70 -4.31
N THR A 16 10.77 16.31 -5.37
CA THR A 16 10.30 15.35 -6.38
C THR A 16 10.11 13.96 -5.79
N GLU A 17 10.94 13.59 -4.81
CA GLU A 17 10.89 12.31 -4.12
C GLU A 17 10.09 12.41 -2.82
N PRO A 18 9.23 11.43 -2.51
CA PRO A 18 8.56 11.37 -1.22
C PRO A 18 9.56 11.23 -0.07
N PRO A 19 9.22 11.74 1.13
CA PRO A 19 10.09 11.60 2.29
C PRO A 19 10.27 10.14 2.71
N ARG A 20 11.30 9.88 3.52
CA ARG A 20 11.59 8.59 4.16
C ARG A 20 11.88 7.43 3.20
N GLY A 21 12.14 7.73 1.91
CA GLY A 21 12.40 6.71 0.88
C GLY A 21 11.15 5.89 0.53
N LEU A 22 9.96 6.48 0.73
CA LEU A 22 8.71 5.89 0.27
C LEU A 22 8.55 6.09 -1.24
N PRO A 23 7.83 5.19 -1.93
CA PRO A 23 7.67 5.30 -3.37
C PRO A 23 6.72 6.44 -3.73
N ALA A 24 6.98 7.05 -4.89
CA ALA A 24 6.06 7.99 -5.51
C ALA A 24 4.85 7.24 -6.08
N LEU A 25 3.66 7.80 -5.88
CA LEU A 25 2.38 7.23 -6.31
C LEU A 25 1.71 8.20 -7.28
N LYS A 26 1.01 7.65 -8.28
CA LYS A 26 0.19 8.45 -9.20
C LYS A 26 -1.00 9.04 -8.43
N LEU A 27 -1.46 10.22 -8.86
CA LEU A 27 -2.75 10.75 -8.40
C LEU A 27 -3.86 9.73 -8.69
N PRO A 28 -4.89 9.60 -7.82
CA PRO A 28 -5.98 8.64 -8.02
C PRO A 28 -6.59 8.61 -9.42
N ARG A 29 -6.80 9.78 -10.03
CA ARG A 29 -7.34 9.93 -11.40
C ARG A 29 -6.40 9.44 -12.52
N ASN A 30 -5.13 9.18 -12.21
CA ASN A 30 -4.11 8.72 -13.13
C ASN A 30 -3.76 7.23 -12.91
N ILE A 31 -4.43 6.56 -11.97
CA ILE A 31 -4.25 5.13 -11.73
C ILE A 31 -5.05 4.38 -12.83
N PRO A 32 -4.43 3.39 -13.51
CA PRO A 32 -5.00 2.82 -14.73
C PRO A 32 -6.24 1.94 -14.52
N ALA A 33 -6.53 1.54 -13.28
CA ALA A 33 -7.65 0.66 -12.94
C ALA A 33 -8.20 1.00 -11.55
N GLN A 34 -9.52 0.93 -11.37
CA GLN A 34 -10.20 1.25 -10.10
C GLN A 34 -9.92 0.20 -9.02
N GLU A 35 -9.55 -1.01 -9.45
CA GLU A 35 -9.18 -2.13 -8.61
C GLU A 35 -7.82 -1.92 -7.94
N ILE A 36 -6.97 -1.03 -8.44
CA ILE A 36 -5.65 -0.78 -7.87
C ILE A 36 -5.78 0.16 -6.66
N PRO A 37 -5.38 -0.27 -5.45
CA PRO A 37 -5.37 0.60 -4.27
C PRO A 37 -4.49 1.84 -4.50
N HIS A 38 -4.95 3.00 -4.01
CA HIS A 38 -4.25 4.27 -4.24
C HIS A 38 -2.97 4.42 -3.40
N TYR A 39 -2.98 3.88 -2.18
CA TYR A 39 -1.87 3.93 -1.23
C TYR A 39 -2.07 2.83 -0.19
N LEU A 40 -1.05 2.63 0.65
CA LEU A 40 -1.12 1.76 1.82
C LEU A 40 -1.24 2.60 3.09
N GLY A 41 -2.15 2.20 3.96
CA GLY A 41 -2.28 2.73 5.33
C GLY A 41 -1.98 1.65 6.36
N TRP A 42 -2.22 1.95 7.64
CA TRP A 42 -2.17 0.95 8.71
C TRP A 42 -3.16 -0.20 8.44
N LEU A 43 -4.43 0.17 8.23
CA LEU A 43 -5.52 -0.73 7.88
C LEU A 43 -5.88 -0.52 6.41
N ASN A 44 -5.93 -1.61 5.66
CA ASN A 44 -6.23 -1.60 4.23
C ASN A 44 -7.46 -2.46 3.96
N TYR A 45 -8.44 -1.89 3.27
CA TYR A 45 -9.53 -2.68 2.70
C TYR A 45 -9.26 -2.91 1.21
N TRP A 46 -9.23 -4.18 0.81
CA TRP A 46 -9.13 -4.58 -0.58
C TRP A 46 -10.38 -5.38 -0.94
N SER A 47 -11.13 -4.93 -1.95
CA SER A 47 -12.17 -5.75 -2.54
C SER A 47 -11.59 -7.04 -3.11
N ALA A 48 -12.43 -8.04 -3.41
CA ALA A 48 -11.95 -9.26 -4.06
C ALA A 48 -11.18 -8.95 -5.37
N ALA A 49 -11.68 -7.99 -6.16
CA ALA A 49 -11.04 -7.54 -7.39
C ALA A 49 -9.70 -6.84 -7.12
N ALA A 50 -9.62 -6.00 -6.08
CA ALA A 50 -8.38 -5.32 -5.71
C ALA A 50 -7.31 -6.31 -5.22
N ALA A 51 -7.69 -7.27 -4.37
CA ALA A 51 -6.80 -8.31 -3.89
C ALA A 51 -6.23 -9.15 -5.06
N MET A 52 -7.09 -9.51 -6.02
CA MET A 52 -6.66 -10.20 -7.25
C MET A 52 -5.70 -9.34 -8.08
N ALA A 53 -6.00 -8.04 -8.26
CA ALA A 53 -5.18 -7.13 -9.07
C ALA A 53 -3.77 -6.92 -8.51
N ILE A 54 -3.62 -6.93 -7.18
CA ILE A 54 -2.31 -6.81 -6.52
C ILE A 54 -1.63 -8.18 -6.24
N GLY A 55 -2.30 -9.28 -6.59
CA GLY A 55 -1.80 -10.64 -6.37
C GLY A 55 -1.75 -11.06 -4.90
N PHE A 56 -2.77 -10.68 -4.10
CA PHE A 56 -2.93 -11.07 -2.70
C PHE A 56 -4.15 -12.01 -2.52
N PRO A 57 -4.04 -13.07 -1.69
CA PRO A 57 -2.84 -13.52 -1.00
C PRO A 57 -2.00 -14.50 -1.83
N ASP A 58 -0.69 -14.44 -1.63
CA ASP A 58 0.29 -15.48 -1.96
C ASP A 58 0.76 -16.11 -0.64
N PRO A 59 0.35 -17.35 -0.31
CA PRO A 59 0.71 -17.99 0.97
C PRO A 59 2.21 -18.09 1.23
N ALA A 60 3.05 -18.15 0.19
CA ALA A 60 4.50 -18.26 0.34
C ALA A 60 5.15 -16.91 0.67
N ARG A 61 4.51 -15.79 0.32
CA ARG A 61 5.06 -14.43 0.45
C ARG A 61 4.34 -13.57 1.48
N ASP A 62 3.09 -13.91 1.79
CA ASP A 62 2.18 -13.06 2.56
C ASP A 62 1.82 -13.67 3.93
N ALA A 63 2.54 -14.69 4.39
CA ALA A 63 2.24 -15.39 5.65
C ALA A 63 2.07 -14.42 6.84
N GLU A 64 2.96 -13.44 6.95
CA GLU A 64 2.93 -12.44 8.02
C GLU A 64 1.72 -11.48 7.91
N LEU A 65 1.38 -11.06 6.68
CA LEU A 65 0.20 -10.24 6.43
C LEU A 65 -1.08 -11.03 6.67
N LEU A 66 -1.10 -12.32 6.32
CA LEU A 66 -2.23 -13.22 6.50
C LEU A 66 -2.56 -13.46 7.98
N MET A 67 -1.56 -13.48 8.87
CA MET A 67 -1.78 -13.53 10.32
C MET A 67 -2.60 -12.34 10.84
N ARG A 68 -2.56 -11.21 10.11
CA ARG A 68 -3.24 -9.95 10.45
C ARG A 68 -4.32 -9.57 9.44
N ALA A 69 -4.77 -10.52 8.63
CA ALA A 69 -5.77 -10.32 7.59
C ALA A 69 -7.08 -11.02 7.93
N HIS A 70 -8.19 -10.35 7.64
CA HIS A 70 -9.54 -10.89 7.81
C HIS A 70 -10.25 -10.87 6.47
N ARG A 71 -10.77 -12.03 6.06
CA ARG A 71 -11.58 -12.14 4.84
C ARG A 71 -13.00 -11.65 5.11
N THR A 72 -13.52 -10.78 4.26
CA THR A 72 -14.89 -10.26 4.38
C THR A 72 -15.91 -11.20 3.74
N PRO A 73 -17.21 -11.12 4.10
CA PRO A 73 -18.26 -11.89 3.45
C PRO A 73 -18.36 -11.65 1.94
N SER A 74 -18.02 -10.44 1.47
CA SER A 74 -17.95 -10.09 0.05
C SER A 74 -16.72 -10.64 -0.68
N GLY A 75 -15.87 -11.42 0.00
CA GLY A 75 -14.64 -12.01 -0.54
C GLY A 75 -13.44 -11.06 -0.59
N GLY A 76 -13.57 -9.85 -0.07
CA GLY A 76 -12.47 -8.91 0.12
C GLY A 76 -11.64 -9.21 1.36
N TRP A 77 -10.70 -8.32 1.66
CA TRP A 77 -9.76 -8.44 2.75
C TRP A 77 -9.65 -7.13 3.53
N VAL A 78 -9.59 -7.25 4.85
CA VAL A 78 -9.11 -6.20 5.75
C VAL A 78 -7.74 -6.64 6.25
N VAL A 79 -6.70 -5.85 5.96
CA VAL A 79 -5.30 -6.21 6.24
C VAL A 79 -4.64 -5.12 7.08
N GLN A 80 -4.07 -5.51 8.22
CA GLN A 80 -3.22 -4.64 9.04
C GLN A 80 -1.74 -4.86 8.67
N LEU A 81 -1.02 -3.78 8.38
CA LEU A 81 0.42 -3.86 8.10
C LEU A 81 1.24 -4.20 9.36
N THR A 82 0.82 -3.66 10.49
CA THR A 82 1.51 -3.71 11.79
C THR A 82 0.48 -3.97 12.90
N ASP A 83 0.93 -4.57 14.02
CA ASP A 83 0.06 -4.88 15.16
C ASP A 83 -0.43 -3.62 15.91
N ALA A 84 0.33 -2.53 15.83
CA ALA A 84 -0.03 -1.22 16.36
C ALA A 84 -0.32 -0.22 15.22
N PRO A 85 -1.05 0.87 15.48
CA PRO A 85 -1.24 1.95 14.52
C PRO A 85 0.06 2.40 13.88
N LEU A 86 0.06 2.54 12.55
CA LEU A 86 1.24 2.90 11.78
C LEU A 86 1.83 4.23 12.26
N ASP A 87 3.09 4.16 12.68
CA ASP A 87 3.91 5.29 13.11
C ASP A 87 5.15 5.35 12.21
N LEU A 88 5.32 6.43 11.45
CA LEU A 88 6.42 6.53 10.48
C LEU A 88 7.74 6.99 11.11
N ASP A 89 7.72 7.40 12.38
CA ASP A 89 8.92 7.68 13.17
C ASP A 89 9.48 6.41 13.83
N ASP A 90 8.69 5.34 13.92
CA ASP A 90 9.17 3.99 14.24
C ASP A 90 9.81 3.33 13.01
N PRO A 91 11.12 3.01 13.05
CA PRO A 91 11.81 2.37 11.92
C PRO A 91 11.21 1.02 11.50
N ALA A 92 10.66 0.23 12.42
CA ALA A 92 10.07 -1.08 12.12
C ALA A 92 8.76 -0.92 11.34
N HIS A 93 7.94 0.07 11.70
CA HIS A 93 6.72 0.41 10.98
C HIS A 93 7.01 0.98 9.59
N LEU A 94 8.02 1.83 9.45
CA LEU A 94 8.46 2.33 8.16
C LEU A 94 8.98 1.21 7.25
N ASP A 95 9.75 0.27 7.81
CA ASP A 95 10.25 -0.90 7.08
C ASP A 95 9.09 -1.81 6.62
N ALA A 96 8.11 -2.08 7.49
CA ALA A 96 6.92 -2.85 7.13
C ALA A 96 6.14 -2.19 5.97
N LEU A 97 5.97 -0.86 5.99
CA LEU A 97 5.33 -0.14 4.90
C LEU A 97 6.13 -0.25 3.59
N LYS A 98 7.45 -0.12 3.64
CA LYS A 98 8.32 -0.26 2.46
C LYS A 98 8.26 -1.65 1.85
N ARG A 99 8.39 -2.69 2.68
CA ARG A 99 8.26 -4.10 2.25
C ARG A 99 6.90 -4.38 1.62
N ALA A 100 5.82 -3.80 2.16
CA ALA A 100 4.50 -3.93 1.56
C ALA A 100 4.44 -3.26 0.17
N TYR A 101 5.05 -2.08 0.00
CA TYR A 101 5.17 -1.43 -1.30
C TYR A 101 6.07 -2.16 -2.31
N GLU A 102 7.07 -2.90 -1.84
CA GLU A 102 7.89 -3.79 -2.68
C GLU A 102 7.13 -5.05 -3.08
N ARG A 103 6.34 -5.62 -2.15
CA ARG A 103 5.50 -6.79 -2.38
C ARG A 103 4.37 -6.51 -3.37
N PHE A 104 3.79 -5.32 -3.32
CA PHE A 104 2.66 -4.91 -4.18
C PHE A 104 3.06 -3.73 -5.07
N PRO A 105 3.92 -3.96 -6.08
CA PRO A 105 4.54 -2.88 -6.85
C PRO A 105 3.54 -2.06 -7.64
N VAL A 106 2.35 -2.58 -7.95
CA VAL A 106 1.30 -1.87 -8.70
C VAL A 106 0.51 -0.86 -7.86
N ILE A 107 0.58 -0.94 -6.52
CA ILE A 107 -0.19 -0.03 -5.64
C ILE A 107 0.22 1.42 -5.87
N GLY A 108 -0.77 2.31 -5.94
CA GLY A 108 -0.62 3.71 -6.32
C GLY A 108 -0.31 3.91 -7.80
N GLY A 109 -0.66 2.94 -8.65
CA GLY A 109 -0.48 3.01 -10.10
C GLY A 109 0.98 3.02 -10.53
N ARG A 110 1.88 2.56 -9.67
CA ARG A 110 3.29 2.41 -9.98
C ARG A 110 3.47 1.32 -11.04
N ASP A 111 4.43 1.53 -11.93
CA ASP A 111 4.80 0.52 -12.90
C ASP A 111 5.56 -0.59 -12.14
N SER A 112 5.26 -1.85 -12.41
CA SER A 112 6.06 -2.95 -11.86
C SER A 112 7.51 -2.79 -12.35
N PRO A 113 8.52 -2.99 -11.49
CA PRO A 113 9.92 -2.95 -11.90
C PRO A 113 10.23 -3.91 -13.05
#